data_AF-A0A496Z3C2-F1
#
_entry.id   AF-A0A496Z3C2-F1
#
_cell.length_a   1.000
_cell.length_b   1.000
_cell.length_c   1.000
_cell.angle_alpha   90.00
_cell.angle_beta   90.00
_cell.angle_gamma   90.00
#
_symmetry.space_group_name_H-M   'P 1'
#
loop_
_entity.id
_entity.type
_entity.pdbx_description
1 polymer ?
#
loop_
_entity_poly.entity_id
_entity_poly.type
_entity_poly.pdbx_seq_one_letter_code
_entity_poly.pdbx_strand_id
1 'polypeptide(L)'
;MANRPGRKPSKIYMENTNLFRAVAGAIGGKDQAGTVRKTFFAHQLKSAGMNIRIPSRGDFLVEGKYLFEISGRTKGKSQVKDADNAFVVRDDV
;
A
#
# COMPACT_ATOMS: atom_id res chain seq x y z
N MET A 1 26.32 7.46 -23.30
CA MET A 1 24.91 7.81 -23.07
C MET A 1 24.50 7.27 -21.70
N ALA A 2 24.24 8.14 -20.72
CA ALA A 2 23.90 7.74 -19.35
C ALA A 2 22.38 7.53 -19.21
N ASN A 3 21.98 6.32 -18.83
CA ASN A 3 20.59 5.94 -18.62
C ASN A 3 20.08 6.57 -17.31
N ARG A 4 19.28 7.64 -17.37
CA ARG A 4 18.64 8.22 -16.18
C ARG A 4 17.51 7.28 -15.73
N PRO A 5 17.55 6.70 -14.51
CA PRO A 5 16.42 5.94 -14.01
C PRO A 5 15.27 6.92 -13.78
N GLY A 6 14.17 6.74 -14.52
CA GLY A 6 12.95 7.50 -14.29
C GLY A 6 12.55 7.39 -12.82
N ARG A 7 12.44 8.53 -12.13
CA ARG A 7 11.93 8.58 -10.75
C ARG A 7 10.56 7.92 -10.74
N LYS A 8 10.43 6.76 -10.10
CA LYS A 8 9.11 6.20 -9.80
C LYS A 8 8.37 7.22 -8.93
N PRO A 9 7.12 7.56 -9.22
CA PRO A 9 6.34 8.46 -8.38
C PRO A 9 6.37 7.96 -6.93
N SER A 10 6.68 8.85 -6.00
CA SER A 10 6.59 8.56 -4.58
C SER A 10 5.13 8.18 -4.26
N LYS A 11 4.94 7.05 -3.59
CA LYS A 11 3.63 6.63 -3.07
C LYS A 11 3.22 7.62 -1.96
N ILE A 12 2.22 8.47 -2.21
CA ILE A 12 1.66 9.40 -1.23
C ILE A 12 0.35 8.79 -0.72
N TYR A 13 0.26 8.54 0.59
CA TYR A 13 -0.98 8.10 1.23
C TYR A 13 -1.50 9.19 2.15
N MET A 14 -2.70 9.67 1.89
CA MET A 14 -3.34 10.72 2.69
C MET A 14 -3.84 10.17 4.02
N GLU A 15 -3.62 10.92 5.09
CA GLU A 15 -4.05 10.64 6.47
C GLU A 15 -5.57 10.55 6.63
N ASN A 16 -6.32 11.29 5.82
CA ASN A 16 -7.77 11.39 5.94
C ASN A 16 -8.49 10.54 4.88
N THR A 17 -9.14 9.47 5.32
CA THR A 17 -9.82 8.50 4.46
C THR A 17 -11.03 9.09 3.73
N ASN A 18 -11.68 10.11 4.29
CA ASN A 18 -12.78 10.83 3.64
C ASN A 18 -12.26 11.72 2.50
N LEU A 19 -11.13 12.40 2.71
CA LEU A 19 -10.45 13.18 1.67
C LEU A 19 -9.94 12.26 0.54
N PHE A 20 -9.39 11.10 0.90
CA PHE A 20 -8.96 10.10 -0.06
C PHE A 20 -10.13 9.56 -0.90
N ARG A 21 -11.29 9.28 -0.30
CA ARG A 21 -12.49 8.86 -1.05
C ARG A 21 -12.99 9.95 -2.00
N ALA A 22 -13.02 11.21 -1.56
CA ALA A 22 -13.42 12.34 -2.40
C ALA A 22 -12.47 12.53 -3.60
N VAL A 23 -11.16 12.40 -3.38
CA VAL A 23 -10.13 12.54 -4.41
C VAL A 23 -10.09 11.31 -5.33
N ALA A 24 -10.16 10.08 -4.80
CA ALA A 24 -10.17 8.86 -5.61
C ALA A 24 -11.42 8.73 -6.50
N GLY A 25 -12.58 9.21 -6.02
CA GLY A 25 -13.79 9.33 -6.84
C GLY A 25 -13.65 10.32 -7.99
N ALA A 26 -12.90 11.39 -7.80
CA ALA A 26 -12.65 12.41 -8.83
C ALA A 26 -11.62 11.99 -9.91
N ILE A 27 -10.71 11.05 -9.61
CA ILE A 27 -9.60 10.66 -10.51
C ILE A 27 -9.92 9.44 -11.39
N GLY A 28 -11.08 8.79 -11.23
CA GLY A 28 -11.66 7.89 -12.25
C GLY A 28 -10.77 6.72 -12.74
N GLY A 29 -10.06 6.03 -11.83
CA GLY A 29 -9.16 4.92 -12.20
C GLY A 29 -9.77 3.52 -12.13
N LYS A 30 -9.53 2.67 -13.15
CA LYS A 30 -10.01 1.27 -13.29
C LYS A 30 -9.56 0.26 -12.20
N ASP A 31 -8.67 0.62 -11.27
CA ASP A 31 -8.10 -0.29 -10.25
C ASP A 31 -8.56 0.08 -8.82
N GLN A 32 -9.86 0.40 -8.68
CA GLN A 32 -10.43 0.88 -7.42
C GLN A 32 -10.37 -0.17 -6.31
N ALA A 33 -10.56 -1.46 -6.61
CA ALA A 33 -10.57 -2.50 -5.59
C ALA A 33 -9.22 -2.64 -4.87
N GLY A 34 -8.11 -2.66 -5.62
CA GLY A 34 -6.77 -2.72 -5.04
C GLY A 34 -6.45 -1.49 -4.18
N THR A 35 -6.86 -0.31 -4.66
CA THR A 35 -6.68 0.96 -3.96
C THR A 35 -7.52 1.02 -2.67
N VAL A 36 -8.81 0.66 -2.73
CA VAL A 36 -9.73 0.63 -1.59
C VAL A 36 -9.20 -0.29 -0.48
N ARG A 37 -8.66 -1.47 -0.81
CA ARG A 37 -8.11 -2.38 0.19
C ARG A 37 -6.88 -1.84 0.90
N LYS A 38 -5.96 -1.22 0.14
CA LYS A 38 -4.78 -0.57 0.72
C LYS A 38 -5.19 0.56 1.66
N THR A 39 -6.15 1.37 1.24
CA THR A 39 -6.68 2.47 2.06
C THR A 39 -7.39 1.95 3.30
N PHE A 40 -8.22 0.90 3.18
CA PHE A 40 -8.87 0.27 4.32
C PHE A 40 -7.84 -0.25 5.33
N PHE A 41 -6.85 -1.01 4.87
CA PHE A 41 -5.79 -1.54 5.72
C PHE A 41 -5.04 -0.42 6.47
N ALA A 42 -4.63 0.63 5.76
CA ALA A 42 -3.98 1.79 6.36
C ALA A 42 -4.87 2.50 7.39
N HIS A 43 -6.17 2.65 7.10
CA HIS A 43 -7.14 3.27 8.00
C HIS A 43 -7.30 2.45 9.28
N GLN A 44 -7.47 1.13 9.19
CA GLN A 44 -7.65 0.28 10.37
C GLN A 44 -6.43 0.33 11.30
N LEU A 45 -5.22 0.26 10.73
CA LEU A 45 -3.99 0.35 11.51
C LEU A 45 -3.82 1.72 12.18
N LYS A 46 -4.12 2.82 11.48
CA LYS A 46 -4.12 4.15 12.09
C LYS A 46 -5.17 4.29 13.19
N SER A 47 -6.38 3.76 12.97
CA SER A 47 -7.45 3.76 13.96
C SER A 47 -7.07 2.95 15.20
N ALA A 48 -6.21 1.93 15.06
CA ALA A 48 -5.66 1.16 16.17
C ALA A 48 -4.45 1.86 16.86
N GLY A 49 -4.10 3.08 16.45
CA GLY A 49 -2.98 3.84 17.02
C GLY A 49 -1.60 3.41 16.50
N MET A 50 -1.53 2.63 15.42
CA MET A 50 -0.28 2.12 14.88
C MET A 50 0.42 3.13 13.96
N ASN A 51 1.74 3.20 14.05
CA ASN A 51 2.61 3.96 13.18
C ASN A 51 2.80 3.24 11.86
N ILE A 52 2.49 3.92 10.76
CA ILE A 52 2.62 3.38 9.40
C ILE A 52 3.55 4.27 8.57
N ARG A 53 4.46 3.65 7.83
CA ARG A 53 5.31 4.30 6.84
C ARG A 53 5.16 3.65 5.48
N ILE A 54 5.55 4.38 4.44
CA ILE A 54 5.62 3.87 3.07
C ILE A 54 7.06 3.50 2.76
N PRO A 55 7.40 2.19 2.74
CA PRO A 55 8.75 1.72 2.47
C PRO A 55 9.07 1.74 0.96
N SER A 56 10.35 1.53 0.63
CA SER A 56 10.82 1.34 -0.75
C SER A 56 10.39 0.00 -1.36
N ARG A 57 10.09 -1.01 -0.51
CA ARG A 57 9.65 -2.36 -0.87
C ARG A 57 8.38 -2.68 -0.09
N GLY A 58 7.34 -3.24 -0.72
CA GLY A 58 6.04 -3.49 -0.08
C GLY A 58 5.08 -2.29 -0.13
N ASP A 59 3.98 -2.37 0.62
CA ASP A 59 2.97 -1.30 0.71
C ASP A 59 3.06 -0.50 2.02
N PHE A 60 3.20 -1.17 3.17
CA PHE A 60 3.21 -0.52 4.48
C PHE A 60 4.27 -1.12 5.40
N LEU A 61 5.02 -0.28 6.10
CA LEU A 61 5.89 -0.66 7.21
C LEU A 61 5.25 -0.19 8.51
N VAL A 62 4.93 -1.13 9.40
CA VAL A 62 4.18 -0.89 10.63
C VAL A 62 5.10 -1.02 11.84
N GLU A 63 5.06 -0.04 12.74
CA GLU A 63 5.95 0.06 13.92
C GLU A 63 7.45 -0.07 13.59
N GLY A 64 7.84 0.32 12.37
CA GLY A 64 9.22 0.18 11.90
C GLY A 64 9.72 -1.26 11.76
N LYS A 65 8.85 -2.27 11.95
CA LYS A 65 9.24 -3.69 12.05
C LYS A 65 8.52 -4.58 11.06
N TYR A 66 7.21 -4.42 10.89
CA TYR A 66 6.39 -5.36 10.14
C TYR A 66 6.10 -4.84 8.73
N LEU A 67 6.50 -5.60 7.72
CA LEU A 67 6.35 -5.21 6.33
C LEU A 67 5.13 -5.89 5.69
N PHE A 68 4.16 -5.11 5.24
CA PHE A 68 2.92 -5.62 4.64
C PHE A 68 2.83 -5.31 3.15
N GLU A 69 2.40 -6.31 2.39
CA GLU A 69 2.01 -6.21 0.99
C GLU A 69 0.52 -6.53 0.86
N ILE A 70 -0.26 -5.62 0.28
CA ILE A 70 -1.72 -5.80 0.13
C ILE A 70 -2.01 -6.14 -1.33
N SER A 71 -2.48 -7.36 -1.58
CA SER A 71 -2.69 -7.89 -2.92
C SER A 71 -4.04 -8.60 -3.05
N GLY A 72 -4.52 -8.78 -4.28
CA GLY A 72 -5.75 -9.55 -4.55
C GLY A 72 -5.44 -10.98 -4.98
N ARG A 73 -6.49 -11.82 -5.03
CA ARG A 73 -6.47 -13.25 -5.37
C ARG A 73 -5.49 -13.65 -6.49
N THR A 74 -5.41 -12.89 -7.58
CA THR A 74 -4.64 -13.25 -8.78
C THR A 74 -3.19 -12.78 -8.81
N LYS A 75 -2.71 -11.96 -7.85
CA LYS A 75 -1.32 -11.45 -7.87
C LYS A 75 -0.36 -12.42 -7.17
N GLY A 76 0.22 -13.32 -7.98
CA GLY A 76 1.33 -14.20 -7.60
C GLY A 76 2.68 -13.58 -7.91
N LYS A 77 3.29 -12.94 -6.92
CA LYS A 77 4.75 -12.69 -6.74
C LYS A 77 4.87 -11.70 -5.58
N SER A 78 5.10 -12.22 -4.37
CA SER A 78 5.27 -11.37 -3.20
C SER A 78 6.54 -10.53 -3.37
N GLN A 79 6.36 -9.21 -3.39
CA GLN A 79 7.47 -8.27 -3.35
C GLN A 79 8.27 -8.43 -2.07
N VAL A 80 7.71 -8.98 -1.00
CA VAL A 80 8.30 -9.01 0.34
C VAL A 80 8.85 -10.39 0.75
N LYS A 81 8.94 -11.34 -0.17
CA LYS A 81 9.32 -12.74 0.08
C LYS A 81 10.66 -12.99 0.82
N ASP A 82 11.61 -12.06 0.73
CA ASP A 82 12.96 -12.19 1.33
C ASP A 82 13.17 -11.17 2.45
N ALA A 83 12.10 -10.55 2.96
CA ALA A 83 12.18 -9.60 4.06
C ALA A 83 11.76 -10.28 5.36
N ASP A 84 12.54 -10.07 6.42
CA ASP A 84 12.15 -10.48 7.76
C ASP A 84 10.89 -9.74 8.21
N ASN A 85 10.04 -10.42 9.00
CA ASN A 85 8.79 -9.85 9.52
C ASN A 85 7.85 -9.33 8.41
N ALA A 86 7.81 -10.02 7.27
CA ALA A 86 7.01 -9.63 6.13
C ALA A 86 5.77 -10.51 5.91
N PHE A 87 4.67 -9.88 5.52
CA PHE A 87 3.36 -10.51 5.38
C PHE A 87 2.65 -10.06 4.11
N VAL A 88 1.92 -10.99 3.50
CA VAL A 88 1.00 -10.69 2.40
C VAL A 88 -0.42 -10.76 2.91
N VAL A 89 -1.14 -9.66 2.80
CA VAL A 89 -2.57 -9.58 3.14
C VAL A 89 -3.37 -9.73 1.86
N ARG A 90 -4.34 -10.63 1.88
CA ARG A 90 -5.24 -10.92 0.76
C ARG A 90 -6.69 -10.90 1.23
N ASP A 91 -7.54 -10.39 0.36
CA ASP A 91 -8.98 -10.60 0.37
C ASP A 91 -9.36 -11.64 -0.70
N ASP A 92 -10.58 -12.18 -0.61
CA ASP A 92 -11.08 -13.23 -1.50
C ASP A 92 -10.05 -14.36 -1.66
N VAL A 93 -9.70 -15.01 -0.55
CA VAL A 93 -8.88 -16.24 -0.58
C VAL A 93 -9.68 -17.41 -1.14
#